data_AF-A0AAD6Q710-F1
#
_entry.id   AF-A0AAD6Q710-F1
#
_cell.length_a   1.000
_cell.length_b   1.000
_cell.length_c   1.000
_cell.angle_alpha   90.00
_cell.angle_beta   90.00
_cell.angle_gamma   90.00
#
_symmetry.space_group_name_H-M   'P 1'
#
loop_
_entity.id
_entity.type
_entity.pdbx_description
1 polymer ?
#
loop_
_entity_poly.entity_id
_entity_poly.type
_entity_poly.pdbx_seq_one_letter_code
_entity_poly.pdbx_strand_id
1 'polypeptide(L)'
;MKSLLSPQPSLPTHITEPRINLSRSKVTSSLRFDRDRWIGRKKCGLTLSAVLDPATIDQFGISESEFVNPAVSTSYRSSKLPKPNQTVLDAQARVCTGPTQTKPLSEDQAFKVFDTILRSARGELKDEEQVSKAQLGAFFAAMTIRANAFPEATQWSEGEKHAVSNFWPHLVRALPSDVIFIADPEGSIMGVGSSIGPQYVGNGTSDMRLVGALREVLAGGHLGYEEVQGVLRDVLPFKFEDNKCSSGVSETLLSAFLIGQRMNRETDRELKAYCLAFDDQLVGH
;
A
#
# COMPACT_ATOMS: atom_id res chain seq x y z
N MET A 1 63.72 50.23 7.45
CA MET A 1 63.48 51.46 6.68
C MET A 1 62.68 51.08 5.45
N LYS A 2 61.49 51.59 5.09
CA LYS A 2 60.57 52.60 5.62
C LYS A 2 59.14 52.09 5.39
N SER A 3 58.26 52.46 6.31
CA SER A 3 56.80 52.28 6.29
C SER A 3 56.10 53.38 5.47
N LEU A 4 54.75 53.33 5.52
CA LEU A 4 53.73 54.38 5.30
C LEU A 4 52.93 54.19 3.98
N LEU A 5 51.59 54.27 3.89
CA LEU A 5 50.53 54.67 4.83
C LEU A 5 49.14 54.20 4.31
N SER A 6 48.24 54.05 5.28
CA SER A 6 46.83 53.63 5.38
C SER A 6 45.81 54.60 4.69
N PRO A 7 44.44 54.53 4.84
CA PRO A 7 43.65 54.10 6.01
C PRO A 7 42.34 53.30 5.82
N GLN A 8 41.88 52.73 6.95
CA GLN A 8 40.56 52.14 7.21
C GLN A 8 39.45 53.21 7.37
N PRO A 9 38.19 52.79 7.62
CA PRO A 9 37.71 52.90 9.01
C PRO A 9 36.87 51.71 9.56
N SER A 10 37.30 51.24 10.74
CA SER A 10 36.57 50.88 11.98
C SER A 10 35.24 50.08 11.99
N LEU A 11 35.27 49.00 12.79
CA LEU A 11 34.22 48.11 13.29
C LEU A 11 33.17 48.83 14.20
N PRO A 12 32.01 48.18 14.46
CA PRO A 12 31.92 47.47 15.74
C PRO A 12 31.27 46.08 15.69
N THR A 13 31.76 45.25 16.59
CA THR A 13 31.29 43.93 17.02
C THR A 13 29.87 44.00 17.59
N HIS A 14 28.94 43.17 17.11
CA HIS A 14 27.81 42.70 17.92
C HIS A 14 27.33 41.35 17.38
N ILE A 15 27.63 40.29 18.14
CA ILE A 15 26.95 39.00 18.05
C ILE A 15 25.56 39.23 18.65
N THR A 16 24.51 38.97 17.88
CA THR A 16 23.15 38.97 18.40
C THR A 16 22.37 37.87 17.69
N GLU A 17 22.05 36.84 18.45
CA GLU A 17 21.09 35.79 18.09
C GLU A 17 19.75 36.41 17.69
N PRO A 18 19.09 35.96 16.60
CA PRO A 18 17.68 36.26 16.42
C PRO A 18 16.87 35.31 17.30
N ARG A 19 16.56 35.76 18.53
CA ARG A 19 15.39 35.27 19.28
C ARG A 19 14.14 35.66 18.50
N ILE A 20 13.56 34.73 17.75
CA ILE A 20 12.21 34.88 17.23
C ILE A 20 11.25 34.66 18.40
N ASN A 21 10.90 35.77 19.07
CA ASN A 21 9.74 35.85 19.94
C ASN A 21 8.46 35.82 19.07
N LEU A 22 7.80 34.67 18.97
CA LEU A 22 6.42 34.62 18.49
C LEU A 22 5.46 34.65 19.69
N SER A 23 5.11 35.87 20.08
CA SER A 23 4.00 36.17 20.97
C SER A 23 2.66 35.81 20.31
N ARG A 24 2.05 34.71 20.78
CA ARG A 24 0.62 34.53 21.08
C ARG A 24 -0.40 35.18 20.13
N SER A 25 -1.09 34.34 19.37
CA SER A 25 -2.52 34.50 19.09
C SER A 25 -3.24 33.17 19.37
N LYS A 26 -3.78 33.04 20.60
CA LYS A 26 -4.80 32.04 20.91
C LYS A 26 -6.06 32.44 20.14
N VAL A 27 -6.35 31.76 19.04
CA VAL A 27 -7.69 31.79 18.45
C VAL A 27 -8.55 30.83 19.26
N THR A 28 -9.18 31.36 20.29
CA THR A 28 -10.34 30.74 20.92
C THR A 28 -11.56 31.05 20.04
N SER A 29 -11.95 30.13 19.17
CA SER A 29 -13.28 30.17 18.57
C SER A 29 -14.29 29.66 19.60
N SER A 30 -14.87 30.58 20.35
CA SER A 30 -16.08 30.32 21.14
C SER A 30 -17.28 30.27 20.20
N LEU A 31 -17.73 29.07 19.85
CA LEU A 31 -19.09 28.90 19.33
C LEU A 31 -20.02 28.73 20.53
N ARG A 32 -20.71 29.84 20.85
CA ARG A 32 -21.88 29.84 21.72
C ARG A 32 -22.97 29.09 20.97
N PHE A 33 -23.33 27.91 21.45
CA PHE A 33 -24.59 27.28 21.06
C PHE A 33 -25.69 27.86 21.93
N ASP A 34 -26.53 28.69 21.30
CA ASP A 34 -27.78 29.10 21.89
C ASP A 34 -28.71 27.88 22.01
N ARG A 35 -29.40 27.86 23.13
CA ARG A 35 -30.20 26.80 23.67
C ARG A 35 -31.63 27.07 23.22
N ASP A 36 -32.20 26.16 22.41
CA ASP A 36 -33.60 25.69 22.49
C ASP A 36 -34.08 25.12 21.15
N ARG A 37 -34.03 23.78 21.03
CA ARG A 37 -35.19 23.04 20.51
C ARG A 37 -35.13 21.58 20.94
N TRP A 38 -36.15 21.22 21.68
CA TRP A 38 -36.33 19.99 22.43
C TRP A 38 -37.15 19.03 21.58
N ILE A 39 -36.59 17.89 21.14
CA ILE A 39 -37.38 16.71 20.74
C ILE A 39 -36.65 15.42 21.19
N GLY A 40 -37.23 14.75 22.19
CA GLY A 40 -37.30 13.28 22.27
C GLY A 40 -36.03 12.46 22.51
N ARG A 41 -35.59 12.37 23.77
CA ARG A 41 -34.66 11.34 24.27
C ARG A 41 -35.35 9.95 24.30
N LYS A 42 -34.78 8.94 23.65
CA LYS A 42 -34.83 7.54 24.15
C LYS A 42 -33.40 7.02 24.24
N LYS A 43 -32.98 6.73 25.47
CA LYS A 43 -31.69 6.10 25.79
C LYS A 43 -31.87 4.58 25.67
N CYS A 44 -31.09 3.93 24.82
CA CYS A 44 -30.75 2.52 24.98
C CYS A 44 -29.22 2.45 24.96
N GLY A 45 -28.63 2.42 26.15
CA GLY A 45 -27.26 1.95 26.31
C GLY A 45 -27.28 0.44 26.33
N LEU A 46 -26.49 -0.19 25.46
CA LEU A 46 -26.18 -1.61 25.54
C LEU A 46 -24.67 -1.74 25.61
N THR A 47 -24.18 -2.01 26.81
CA THR A 47 -22.87 -2.60 27.07
C THR A 47 -22.90 -4.03 26.54
N LEU A 48 -22.22 -4.29 25.42
CA LEU A 48 -22.00 -5.64 24.91
C LEU A 48 -20.78 -6.24 25.62
N SER A 49 -21.05 -7.08 26.62
CA SER A 49 -20.10 -8.07 27.10
C SER A 49 -20.31 -9.31 26.24
N ALA A 50 -19.37 -9.61 25.34
CA ALA A 50 -19.44 -10.79 24.48
C ALA A 50 -18.99 -12.02 25.27
N VAL A 51 -19.95 -12.71 25.88
CA VAL A 51 -19.82 -14.14 26.23
C VAL A 51 -20.28 -14.90 24.99
N LEU A 52 -19.35 -15.66 24.39
CA LEU A 52 -19.65 -16.57 23.29
C LEU A 52 -20.42 -17.76 23.85
N ASP A 53 -21.69 -17.88 23.46
CA ASP A 53 -22.47 -19.11 23.62
C ASP A 53 -22.90 -19.57 22.22
N PRO A 54 -22.57 -20.80 21.80
CA PRO A 54 -22.90 -21.30 20.47
C PRO A 54 -24.35 -21.80 20.48
N ALA A 55 -25.31 -20.90 20.26
CA ALA A 55 -26.71 -21.30 20.08
C ALA A 55 -26.96 -21.68 18.61
N THR A 56 -27.36 -22.93 18.45
CA THR A 56 -27.72 -23.67 17.24
C THR A 56 -28.62 -22.87 16.29
N ILE A 57 -28.12 -22.59 15.09
CA ILE A 57 -28.88 -22.02 13.97
C ILE A 57 -29.61 -23.17 13.28
N ASP A 58 -30.84 -23.47 13.71
CA ASP A 58 -31.74 -24.39 13.00
C ASP A 58 -33.13 -23.77 12.77
N GLN A 59 -33.18 -22.46 12.51
CA GLN A 59 -34.47 -21.77 12.31
C GLN A 59 -34.58 -20.93 11.04
N PHE A 60 -33.58 -20.97 10.14
CA PHE A 60 -33.63 -20.20 8.89
C PHE A 60 -33.46 -21.01 7.60
N GLY A 61 -33.37 -22.34 7.64
CA GLY A 61 -33.41 -23.16 6.42
C GLY A 61 -32.32 -22.85 5.38
N ILE A 62 -31.23 -22.19 5.78
CA ILE A 62 -30.06 -21.94 4.94
C ILE A 62 -29.14 -23.14 5.12
N SER A 63 -28.97 -23.92 4.05
CA SER A 63 -28.12 -25.11 4.07
C SER A 63 -26.66 -24.70 4.32
N GLU A 64 -25.94 -25.41 5.19
CA GLU A 64 -24.53 -25.14 5.54
C GLU A 64 -23.57 -25.16 4.32
N SER A 65 -24.05 -25.61 3.15
CA SER A 65 -23.32 -25.61 1.88
C SER A 65 -23.15 -24.23 1.23
N GLU A 66 -23.87 -23.20 1.65
CA GLU A 66 -23.77 -21.85 1.07
C GLU A 66 -22.66 -20.97 1.69
N PHE A 67 -22.06 -21.40 2.80
CA PHE A 67 -21.00 -20.68 3.50
C PHE A 67 -19.61 -21.28 3.26
N VAL A 68 -19.30 -21.68 2.01
CA VAL A 68 -17.91 -21.96 1.67
C VAL A 68 -17.17 -20.62 1.52
N ASN A 69 -16.09 -20.46 2.27
CA ASN A 69 -15.21 -19.29 2.17
C ASN A 69 -14.92 -18.99 0.68
N PRO A 70 -15.27 -17.80 0.16
CA PRO A 70 -15.05 -17.44 -1.24
C PRO A 70 -13.58 -17.58 -1.67
N ALA A 71 -12.63 -17.46 -0.72
CA ALA A 71 -11.21 -17.66 -0.97
C ALA A 71 -10.79 -19.13 -1.16
N VAL A 72 -11.63 -20.10 -0.76
CA VAL A 72 -11.37 -21.54 -0.84
C VAL A 72 -12.25 -22.22 -1.89
N SER A 73 -13.42 -21.65 -2.18
CA SER A 73 -14.30 -22.21 -3.20
C SER A 73 -13.82 -21.89 -4.61
N THR A 74 -13.54 -22.94 -5.40
CA THR A 74 -13.26 -22.80 -6.83
C THR A 74 -14.47 -22.32 -7.63
N SER A 75 -15.68 -22.32 -7.04
CA SER A 75 -16.92 -21.89 -7.69
C SER A 75 -16.97 -20.39 -8.00
N TYR A 76 -16.26 -19.54 -7.24
CA TYR A 76 -16.21 -18.09 -7.47
C TYR A 76 -15.13 -17.67 -8.47
N ARG A 77 -14.22 -18.58 -8.82
CA ARG A 77 -13.16 -18.31 -9.78
C ARG A 77 -13.60 -18.69 -11.18
N SER A 78 -13.67 -17.71 -12.07
CA SER A 78 -13.87 -17.97 -13.50
C SER A 78 -12.76 -18.90 -14.03
N SER A 79 -13.14 -20.00 -14.67
CA SER A 79 -12.23 -20.93 -15.33
C SER A 79 -11.42 -20.29 -16.47
N LYS A 80 -11.82 -19.09 -16.91
CA LYS A 80 -11.12 -18.28 -17.91
C LYS A 80 -9.90 -17.54 -17.35
N LEU A 81 -9.74 -17.47 -16.02
CA LEU A 81 -8.61 -16.78 -15.40
C LEU A 81 -7.41 -17.74 -15.20
N PRO A 82 -6.20 -17.38 -15.68
CA PRO A 82 -4.99 -18.19 -15.51
C PRO A 82 -4.73 -18.49 -14.04
N LYS A 83 -4.31 -19.72 -13.72
CA LYS A 83 -3.91 -20.09 -12.35
C LYS A 83 -2.73 -19.22 -11.87
N PRO A 84 -2.72 -18.75 -10.62
CA PRO A 84 -1.56 -18.01 -10.11
C PRO A 84 -0.35 -18.93 -10.04
N ASN A 85 0.84 -18.37 -10.20
CA ASN A 85 2.07 -19.13 -9.97
C ASN A 85 2.13 -19.54 -8.50
N GLN A 86 2.18 -20.86 -8.24
CA GLN A 86 2.09 -21.40 -6.89
C GLN A 86 3.27 -21.00 -6.00
N THR A 87 4.48 -20.95 -6.55
CA THR A 87 5.69 -20.57 -5.80
C THR A 87 5.57 -19.14 -5.27
N VAL A 88 5.10 -18.21 -6.10
CA VAL A 88 4.89 -16.82 -5.68
C VAL A 88 3.71 -16.71 -4.73
N LEU A 89 2.62 -17.45 -4.97
CA LEU A 89 1.44 -17.46 -4.10
C LEU A 89 1.78 -17.93 -2.68
N ASP A 90 2.56 -19.00 -2.55
CA ASP A 90 3.01 -19.54 -1.25
C ASP A 90 3.89 -18.51 -0.52
N ALA A 91 4.72 -17.78 -1.25
CA ALA A 91 5.52 -16.69 -0.68
C ALA A 91 4.63 -15.54 -0.21
N GLN A 92 3.66 -15.12 -1.03
CA GLN A 92 2.70 -14.07 -0.68
C GLN A 92 1.90 -14.41 0.57
N ALA A 93 1.48 -15.68 0.73
CA ALA A 93 0.77 -16.13 1.94
C ALA A 93 1.59 -15.94 3.23
N ARG A 94 2.91 -15.82 3.13
CA ARG A 94 3.82 -15.57 4.27
C ARG A 94 4.18 -14.11 4.46
N VAL A 95 4.43 -13.39 3.36
CA VAL A 95 4.99 -12.01 3.42
C VAL A 95 3.95 -10.92 3.24
N CYS A 96 2.82 -11.19 2.59
CA CYS A 96 1.76 -10.22 2.34
C CYS A 96 0.75 -10.16 3.50
N THR A 97 1.26 -9.99 4.71
CA THR A 97 0.46 -9.93 5.94
C THR A 97 0.86 -8.74 6.80
N GLY A 98 0.16 -8.48 7.91
CA GLY A 98 0.43 -7.31 8.75
C GLY A 98 1.81 -7.30 9.42
N PRO A 99 2.17 -6.19 10.08
CA PRO A 99 3.49 -5.94 10.68
C PRO A 99 3.92 -6.96 11.74
N THR A 100 2.96 -7.67 12.35
CA THR A 100 3.21 -8.67 13.40
C THR A 100 2.99 -10.12 12.94
N GLN A 101 2.37 -10.33 11.77
CA GLN A 101 1.99 -11.65 11.26
C GLN A 101 2.93 -12.18 10.19
N THR A 102 3.68 -11.26 9.58
CA THR A 102 4.60 -11.56 8.48
C THR A 102 5.68 -12.53 8.91
N LYS A 103 5.90 -13.53 8.07
CA LYS A 103 6.93 -14.56 8.25
C LYS A 103 7.96 -14.42 7.12
N PRO A 104 9.14 -13.84 7.38
CA PRO A 104 10.20 -13.75 6.39
C PRO A 104 10.48 -15.10 5.71
N LEU A 105 10.88 -15.04 4.45
CA LEU A 105 11.26 -16.23 3.70
C LEU A 105 12.65 -16.72 4.17
N SER A 106 12.86 -18.05 4.11
CA SER A 106 14.21 -18.59 4.19
C SER A 106 14.98 -18.27 2.90
N GLU A 107 16.29 -18.43 2.93
CA GLU A 107 17.15 -18.20 1.76
C GLU A 107 16.71 -19.02 0.55
N ASP A 108 16.57 -20.34 0.68
CA ASP A 108 16.12 -21.22 -0.41
C ASP A 108 14.76 -20.80 -0.99
N GLN A 109 13.83 -20.37 -0.13
CA GLN A 109 12.52 -19.87 -0.54
C GLN A 109 12.65 -18.57 -1.32
N ALA A 110 13.43 -17.61 -0.82
CA ALA A 110 13.65 -16.34 -1.48
C ALA A 110 14.32 -16.53 -2.85
N PHE A 111 15.38 -17.33 -2.93
CA PHE A 111 16.05 -17.66 -4.19
C PHE A 111 15.09 -18.29 -5.19
N LYS A 112 14.30 -19.27 -4.77
CA LYS A 112 13.32 -19.93 -5.64
C LYS A 112 12.27 -18.94 -6.18
N VAL A 113 11.78 -18.02 -5.34
CA VAL A 113 10.79 -17.01 -5.73
C VAL A 113 11.39 -16.02 -6.72
N PHE A 114 12.56 -15.45 -6.43
CA PHE A 114 13.21 -14.48 -7.31
C PHE A 114 13.66 -15.11 -8.65
N ASP A 115 14.14 -16.35 -8.64
CA ASP A 115 14.43 -17.11 -9.88
C ASP A 115 13.16 -17.28 -10.71
N THR A 116 12.06 -17.70 -10.08
CA THR A 116 10.75 -17.87 -10.75
C THR A 116 10.27 -16.56 -11.37
N ILE A 117 10.37 -15.45 -10.64
CA ILE A 117 10.00 -14.12 -11.14
C ILE A 117 10.89 -13.71 -12.33
N LEU A 118 12.21 -13.90 -12.23
CA LEU A 118 13.15 -13.54 -13.29
C LEU A 118 12.89 -14.35 -14.57
N ARG A 119 12.70 -15.67 -14.45
CA ARG A 119 12.37 -16.55 -15.56
C ARG A 119 11.03 -16.19 -16.20
N SER A 120 10.03 -15.85 -15.37
CA SER A 120 8.75 -15.34 -15.86
C SER A 120 8.91 -14.03 -16.65
N ALA A 121 9.70 -13.09 -16.13
CA ALA A 121 9.94 -11.80 -16.80
C ALA A 121 10.67 -11.93 -18.13
N ARG A 122 11.52 -12.96 -18.26
CA ARG A 122 12.21 -13.30 -19.52
C ARG A 122 11.37 -14.11 -20.51
N GLY A 123 10.15 -14.51 -20.13
CA GLY A 123 9.30 -15.37 -20.95
C GLY A 123 9.78 -16.82 -21.04
N GLU A 124 10.58 -17.28 -20.07
CA GLU A 124 11.11 -18.65 -20.01
C GLU A 124 10.11 -19.65 -19.39
N LEU A 125 9.01 -19.16 -18.82
CA LEU A 125 7.93 -19.97 -18.24
C LEU A 125 6.73 -20.06 -19.19
N LYS A 126 6.06 -21.21 -19.18
CA LYS A 126 4.79 -21.41 -19.89
C LYS A 126 3.70 -20.54 -19.27
N ASP A 127 2.66 -20.20 -20.04
CA ASP A 127 1.59 -19.29 -19.60
C ASP A 127 0.94 -19.68 -18.27
N GLU A 128 0.76 -20.98 -17.99
CA GLU A 128 0.20 -21.46 -16.72
C GLU A 128 1.14 -21.30 -15.51
N GLU A 129 2.44 -21.14 -15.77
CA GLU A 129 3.49 -20.95 -14.77
C GLU A 129 3.97 -19.50 -14.70
N GLN A 130 3.49 -18.62 -15.58
CA GLN A 130 3.87 -17.20 -15.55
C GLN A 130 3.32 -16.53 -14.29
N VAL A 131 4.16 -15.66 -13.71
CA VAL A 131 3.78 -14.83 -12.58
C VAL A 131 2.92 -13.67 -13.09
N SER A 132 1.68 -13.57 -12.60
CA SER A 132 0.78 -12.52 -13.05
C SER A 132 1.22 -11.12 -12.58
N LYS A 133 0.75 -10.08 -13.28
CA LYS A 133 0.98 -8.68 -12.89
C LYS A 133 0.50 -8.39 -11.47
N ALA A 134 -0.69 -8.90 -11.12
CA ALA A 134 -1.21 -8.80 -9.77
C ALA A 134 -0.27 -9.43 -8.74
N GLN A 135 0.30 -10.61 -9.04
CA GLN A 135 1.25 -11.28 -8.14
C GLN A 135 2.54 -10.48 -7.95
N LEU A 136 3.10 -9.94 -9.03
CA LEU A 136 4.29 -9.08 -8.95
C LEU A 136 4.03 -7.86 -8.09
N GLY A 137 2.96 -7.12 -8.37
CA GLY A 137 2.61 -5.91 -7.61
C GLY A 137 2.43 -6.19 -6.12
N ALA A 138 1.69 -7.25 -5.78
CA ALA A 138 1.45 -7.57 -4.37
C ALA A 138 2.70 -8.09 -3.65
N PHE A 139 3.51 -8.94 -4.31
CA PHE A 139 4.73 -9.47 -3.71
C PHE A 139 5.76 -8.36 -3.46
N PHE A 140 6.03 -7.51 -4.46
CA PHE A 140 7.01 -6.44 -4.31
C PHE A 140 6.55 -5.34 -3.36
N ALA A 141 5.25 -4.99 -3.33
CA ALA A 141 4.73 -4.05 -2.35
C ALA A 141 4.98 -4.55 -0.92
N ALA A 142 4.73 -5.84 -0.69
CA ALA A 142 5.00 -6.46 0.60
C ALA A 142 6.49 -6.43 0.96
N MET A 143 7.38 -6.74 0.02
CA MET A 143 8.82 -6.64 0.24
C MET A 143 9.23 -5.21 0.60
N THR A 144 8.77 -4.21 -0.14
CA THR A 144 9.11 -2.80 0.06
C THR A 144 8.61 -2.26 1.41
N ILE A 145 7.34 -2.48 1.75
CA ILE A 145 6.77 -2.02 3.04
C ILE A 145 7.52 -2.66 4.20
N ARG A 146 7.83 -3.96 4.10
CA ARG A 146 8.60 -4.66 5.12
C ARG A 146 9.98 -4.07 5.32
N ALA A 147 10.66 -3.67 4.25
CA ALA A 147 11.97 -3.04 4.35
C ALA A 147 11.91 -1.66 5.00
N ASN A 148 10.86 -0.89 4.71
CA ASN A 148 10.77 0.52 5.06
C ASN A 148 10.16 0.79 6.44
N ALA A 149 9.14 0.02 6.83
CA ALA A 149 8.24 0.42 7.92
C ALA A 149 8.03 -0.65 9.00
N PHE A 150 8.20 -1.93 8.67
CA PHE A 150 7.88 -3.00 9.62
C PHE A 150 8.96 -3.14 10.71
N PRO A 151 8.60 -3.68 11.89
CA PRO A 151 9.56 -3.98 12.95
C PRO A 151 10.61 -5.01 12.51
N GLU A 152 11.82 -4.95 13.09
CA GLU A 152 12.98 -5.78 12.72
C GLU A 152 12.66 -7.28 12.55
N ALA A 153 11.83 -7.85 13.43
CA ALA A 153 11.44 -9.26 13.38
C ALA A 153 10.68 -9.67 12.10
N THR A 154 10.04 -8.73 11.41
CA THR A 154 9.25 -8.96 10.19
C THR A 154 9.82 -8.25 8.96
N GLN A 155 10.95 -7.54 9.10
CA GLN A 155 11.75 -7.02 7.97
C GLN A 155 12.39 -8.16 7.18
N TRP A 156 13.19 -7.82 6.17
CA TRP A 156 13.88 -8.82 5.36
C TRP A 156 14.82 -9.69 6.19
N SER A 157 14.70 -11.00 6.03
CA SER A 157 15.69 -11.94 6.55
C SER A 157 17.03 -11.76 5.83
N GLU A 158 18.11 -12.26 6.43
CA GLU A 158 19.42 -12.27 5.75
C GLU A 158 19.38 -13.06 4.44
N GLY A 159 18.59 -14.14 4.37
CA GLY A 159 18.37 -14.89 3.14
C GLY A 159 17.64 -14.08 2.06
N GLU A 160 16.64 -13.28 2.45
CA GLU A 160 15.97 -12.36 1.51
C GLU A 160 16.91 -11.27 1.02
N LYS A 161 17.71 -10.65 1.90
CA LYS A 161 18.72 -9.66 1.53
C LYS A 161 19.76 -10.26 0.57
N HIS A 162 20.21 -11.48 0.82
CA HIS A 162 21.16 -12.17 -0.04
C HIS A 162 20.55 -12.48 -1.42
N ALA A 163 19.31 -12.98 -1.47
CA ALA A 163 18.62 -13.22 -2.73
C ALA A 163 18.41 -11.92 -3.53
N VAL A 164 17.92 -10.85 -2.90
CA VAL A 164 17.76 -9.54 -3.54
C VAL A 164 19.09 -9.05 -4.12
N SER A 165 20.18 -9.15 -3.37
CA SER A 165 21.52 -8.74 -3.85
C SER A 165 21.95 -9.46 -5.13
N ASN A 166 21.66 -10.76 -5.24
CA ASN A 166 22.02 -11.57 -6.41
C ASN A 166 21.08 -11.33 -7.61
N PHE A 167 19.78 -11.22 -7.38
CA PHE A 167 18.78 -11.16 -8.45
C PHE A 167 18.47 -9.74 -8.91
N TRP A 168 18.58 -8.72 -8.06
CA TRP A 168 18.14 -7.36 -8.38
C TRP A 168 18.77 -6.78 -9.66
N PRO A 169 20.10 -6.89 -9.91
CA PRO A 169 20.69 -6.39 -11.16
C PRO A 169 20.10 -7.04 -12.43
N HIS A 170 19.58 -8.26 -12.31
CA HIS A 170 18.94 -8.98 -13.40
C HIS A 170 17.46 -8.61 -13.52
N LEU A 171 16.77 -8.43 -12.39
CA LEU A 171 15.37 -8.06 -12.32
C LEU A 171 15.12 -6.65 -12.86
N VAL A 172 15.94 -5.65 -12.52
CA VAL A 172 15.81 -4.26 -13.04
C VAL A 172 15.87 -4.19 -14.57
N ARG A 173 16.58 -5.13 -15.21
CA ARG A 173 16.70 -5.16 -16.68
C ARG A 173 15.55 -5.89 -17.37
N ALA A 174 14.85 -6.76 -16.65
CA ALA A 174 13.82 -7.64 -17.21
C ALA A 174 12.39 -7.22 -16.83
N LEU A 175 12.22 -6.59 -15.66
CA LEU A 175 10.90 -6.22 -15.16
C LEU A 175 10.38 -4.91 -15.80
N PRO A 176 9.05 -4.77 -15.94
CA PRO A 176 8.43 -3.52 -16.31
C PRO A 176 8.66 -2.39 -15.28
N SER A 177 8.57 -1.13 -15.73
CA SER A 177 8.88 0.03 -14.88
C SER A 177 7.93 0.21 -13.69
N ASP A 178 6.67 -0.19 -13.80
CA ASP A 178 5.70 -0.14 -12.70
C ASP A 178 6.09 -1.11 -11.57
N VAL A 179 6.55 -2.32 -11.92
CA VAL A 179 7.07 -3.30 -10.95
C VAL A 179 8.36 -2.79 -10.29
N ILE A 180 9.28 -2.21 -11.06
CA ILE A 180 10.53 -1.66 -10.52
C ILE A 180 10.23 -0.51 -9.55
N PHE A 181 9.27 0.36 -9.88
CA PHE A 181 8.81 1.41 -8.98
C PHE A 181 8.27 0.84 -7.66
N ILE A 182 7.41 -0.19 -7.71
CA ILE A 182 6.85 -0.79 -6.49
C ILE A 182 7.97 -1.41 -5.63
N ALA A 183 8.93 -2.08 -6.25
CA ALA A 183 10.02 -2.77 -5.58
C ALA A 183 11.10 -1.84 -5.00
N ASP A 184 11.29 -0.66 -5.60
CA ASP A 184 12.29 0.32 -5.19
C ASP A 184 11.83 1.76 -5.52
N PRO A 185 10.84 2.30 -4.79
CA PRO A 185 10.22 3.59 -5.12
C PRO A 185 11.19 4.78 -5.00
N GLU A 186 12.20 4.65 -4.15
CA GLU A 186 13.24 5.67 -3.89
C GLU A 186 14.56 5.40 -4.64
N GLY A 187 14.67 4.30 -5.38
CA GLY A 187 15.88 4.00 -6.16
C GLY A 187 17.07 3.58 -5.31
N SER A 188 16.86 3.19 -4.06
CA SER A 188 17.90 3.06 -3.03
C SER A 188 18.37 1.63 -2.79
N ILE A 189 17.66 0.64 -3.35
CA ILE A 189 18.00 -0.77 -3.15
C ILE A 189 19.42 -1.04 -3.69
N MET A 190 20.27 -1.66 -2.86
CA MET A 190 21.70 -1.88 -3.11
C MET A 190 22.60 -0.64 -3.22
N GLY A 191 22.13 0.57 -2.87
CA GLY A 191 22.96 1.78 -2.85
C GLY A 191 23.44 2.28 -4.23
N VAL A 192 23.04 1.62 -5.30
CA VAL A 192 23.25 2.05 -6.68
C VAL A 192 21.94 2.68 -7.14
N GLY A 193 21.88 4.01 -7.11
CA GLY A 193 20.71 4.80 -7.45
C GLY A 193 20.07 4.40 -8.78
N SER A 194 18.98 3.65 -8.76
CA SER A 194 18.16 3.43 -9.97
C SER A 194 17.23 4.62 -10.14
N SER A 195 17.30 5.31 -11.29
CA SER A 195 16.42 6.46 -11.54
C SER A 195 14.97 6.07 -11.87
N ILE A 196 14.68 4.77 -12.07
CA ILE A 196 13.38 4.30 -12.56
C ILE A 196 12.29 4.53 -11.51
N GLY A 197 12.50 4.11 -10.26
CA GLY A 197 11.48 4.23 -9.21
C GLY A 197 11.13 5.69 -8.87
N PRO A 198 12.12 6.56 -8.56
CA PRO A 198 11.86 7.95 -8.23
C PRO A 198 11.20 8.75 -9.36
N GLN A 199 11.51 8.42 -10.62
CA GLN A 199 10.98 9.12 -11.79
C GLN A 199 9.70 8.51 -12.34
N TYR A 200 9.25 7.36 -11.82
CA TYR A 200 8.02 6.74 -12.27
C TYR A 200 6.81 7.56 -11.82
N VAL A 201 6.00 7.96 -12.81
CA VAL A 201 4.78 8.76 -12.62
C VAL A 201 3.52 8.04 -13.07
N GLY A 202 3.62 6.84 -13.66
CA GLY A 202 2.44 6.13 -14.17
C GLY A 202 2.03 6.51 -15.60
N ASN A 203 1.17 5.69 -16.22
CA ASN A 203 0.72 5.86 -17.59
C ASN A 203 -0.69 6.48 -17.64
N GLY A 204 -0.77 7.80 -17.46
CA GLY A 204 -2.01 8.56 -17.51
C GLY A 204 -2.48 9.06 -16.14
N THR A 205 -3.60 9.79 -16.12
CA THR A 205 -4.03 10.54 -14.92
C THR A 205 -4.39 9.64 -13.74
N SER A 206 -5.01 8.49 -14.01
CA SER A 206 -5.44 7.53 -12.98
C SER A 206 -4.24 6.81 -12.36
N ASP A 207 -3.29 6.35 -13.19
CA ASP A 207 -2.03 5.80 -12.72
C ASP A 207 -1.23 6.84 -11.92
N MET A 208 -1.15 8.10 -12.37
CA MET A 208 -0.45 9.17 -11.64
C MET A 208 -0.99 9.38 -10.22
N ARG A 209 -2.31 9.37 -10.07
CA ARG A 209 -2.94 9.47 -8.74
C ARG A 209 -2.60 8.26 -7.88
N LEU A 210 -2.70 7.06 -8.45
CA LEU A 210 -2.39 5.83 -7.73
C LEU A 210 -0.91 5.74 -7.33
N VAL A 211 0.01 6.16 -8.20
CA VAL A 211 1.45 6.23 -7.93
C VAL A 211 1.74 7.18 -6.78
N GLY A 212 1.08 8.35 -6.75
CA GLY A 212 1.17 9.28 -5.62
C GLY A 212 0.75 8.64 -4.30
N ALA A 213 -0.42 7.97 -4.30
CA ALA A 213 -0.91 7.24 -3.13
C ALA A 213 0.01 6.06 -2.73
N LEU A 214 0.55 5.32 -3.71
CA LEU A 214 1.45 4.20 -3.48
C LEU A 214 2.76 4.62 -2.81
N ARG A 215 3.30 5.82 -3.08
CA ARG A 215 4.52 6.28 -2.41
C ARG A 215 4.32 6.38 -0.89
N GLU A 216 3.18 6.90 -0.45
CA GLU A 216 2.82 6.96 0.97
C GLU A 216 2.59 5.55 1.55
N VAL A 217 1.82 4.71 0.86
CA VAL A 217 1.51 3.35 1.31
C VAL A 217 2.77 2.48 1.40
N LEU A 218 3.67 2.55 0.42
CA LEU A 218 4.93 1.79 0.39
C LEU A 218 5.95 2.28 1.44
N ALA A 219 5.79 3.50 1.94
CA ALA A 219 6.53 4.01 3.10
C ALA A 219 5.92 3.57 4.44
N GLY A 220 4.86 2.77 4.43
CA GLY A 220 4.13 2.34 5.64
C GLY A 220 3.11 3.37 6.15
N GLY A 221 2.80 4.37 5.35
CA GLY A 221 1.85 5.44 5.68
C GLY A 221 0.39 5.04 5.46
N HIS A 222 -0.49 5.99 5.79
CA HIS A 222 -1.93 5.91 5.63
C HIS A 222 -2.43 7.11 4.84
N LEU A 223 -3.48 6.89 4.05
CA LEU A 223 -4.03 7.91 3.18
C LEU A 223 -5.16 8.68 3.85
N GLY A 224 -5.32 9.93 3.44
CA GLY A 224 -6.48 10.74 3.78
C GLY A 224 -7.76 10.21 3.12
N TYR A 225 -8.90 10.55 3.73
CA TYR A 225 -10.23 10.15 3.23
C TYR A 225 -10.44 10.53 1.75
N GLU A 226 -10.10 11.76 1.36
CA GLU A 226 -10.28 12.27 0.00
C GLU A 226 -9.34 11.60 -1.01
N GLU A 227 -8.14 11.23 -0.57
CA GLU A 227 -7.15 10.53 -1.39
C GLU A 227 -7.61 9.11 -1.70
N VAL A 228 -8.07 8.37 -0.69
CA VAL A 228 -8.65 7.03 -0.87
C VAL A 228 -9.87 7.10 -1.79
N GLN A 229 -10.81 8.02 -1.55
CA GLN A 229 -11.98 8.16 -2.42
C GLN A 229 -11.60 8.55 -3.86
N GLY A 230 -10.60 9.41 -4.04
CA GLY A 230 -10.09 9.81 -5.36
C GLY A 230 -9.45 8.66 -6.13
N VAL A 231 -8.69 7.80 -5.44
CA VAL A 231 -8.10 6.58 -6.01
C VAL A 231 -9.18 5.57 -6.36
N LEU A 232 -10.11 5.30 -5.43
CA LEU A 232 -11.16 4.31 -5.65
C LEU A 232 -12.11 4.68 -6.79
N ARG A 233 -12.40 5.97 -7.00
CA ARG A 233 -13.18 6.43 -8.16
C ARG A 233 -12.50 6.23 -9.51
N ASP A 234 -11.16 6.17 -9.54
CA ASP A 234 -10.41 5.92 -10.77
C ASP A 234 -10.29 4.41 -11.07
N VAL A 235 -10.33 3.60 -10.01
CA VAL A 235 -10.19 2.13 -10.07
C VAL A 235 -11.55 1.45 -10.23
N LEU A 236 -12.62 2.05 -9.73
CA LEU A 236 -13.99 1.54 -9.77
C LEU A 236 -14.86 2.43 -10.68
N PRO A 237 -15.80 1.89 -11.49
CA PRO A 237 -16.26 0.51 -11.54
C PRO A 237 -15.43 -0.38 -12.47
N PHE A 238 -15.29 -1.65 -12.08
CA PHE A 238 -14.81 -2.72 -12.96
C PHE A 238 -15.82 -2.89 -14.11
N LYS A 239 -15.67 -2.14 -15.20
CA LYS A 239 -16.43 -2.41 -16.42
C LYS A 239 -15.95 -3.74 -16.97
N PHE A 240 -16.66 -4.81 -16.63
CA PHE A 240 -16.55 -6.11 -17.28
C PHE A 240 -17.32 -6.08 -18.61
N GLU A 241 -17.04 -5.11 -19.48
CA GLU A 241 -17.46 -5.23 -20.87
C GLU A 241 -16.42 -6.07 -21.61
N ASP A 242 -16.88 -7.17 -22.21
CA ASP A 242 -16.17 -8.06 -23.14
C ASP A 242 -14.64 -8.14 -22.97
N ASN A 243 -14.21 -9.02 -22.04
CA ASN A 243 -12.84 -9.54 -21.93
C ASN A 243 -11.69 -8.52 -21.78
N LYS A 244 -11.98 -7.24 -21.54
CA LYS A 244 -10.98 -6.26 -21.09
C LYS A 244 -11.47 -5.61 -19.82
N CYS A 245 -10.80 -5.90 -18.71
CA CYS A 245 -10.86 -5.05 -17.54
C CYS A 245 -10.27 -3.70 -17.95
N SER A 246 -11.09 -2.79 -18.47
CA SER A 246 -10.68 -1.42 -18.80
C SER A 246 -10.64 -0.57 -17.54
N SER A 247 -10.10 -1.14 -16.46
CA SER A 247 -9.52 -0.34 -15.38
C SER A 247 -8.51 0.57 -16.08
N GLY A 248 -8.68 1.89 -15.96
CA GLY A 248 -7.71 2.86 -16.49
C GLY A 248 -6.34 2.78 -15.80
N VAL A 249 -6.17 1.82 -14.89
CA VAL A 249 -5.05 1.65 -13.98
C VAL A 249 -4.39 0.29 -14.19
N SER A 250 -3.05 0.25 -14.13
CA SER A 250 -2.27 -1.00 -14.18
C SER A 250 -2.68 -1.98 -13.06
N GLU A 251 -2.95 -3.24 -13.44
CA GLU A 251 -3.24 -4.33 -12.50
C GLU A 251 -2.13 -4.50 -11.44
N THR A 252 -0.87 -4.26 -11.84
CA THR A 252 0.30 -4.29 -10.96
C THR A 252 0.18 -3.23 -9.85
N LEU A 253 -0.17 -2.00 -10.21
CA LEU A 253 -0.27 -0.89 -9.26
C LEU A 253 -1.48 -1.08 -8.34
N LEU A 254 -2.59 -1.54 -8.90
CA LEU A 254 -3.80 -1.82 -8.12
C LEU A 254 -3.56 -2.90 -7.07
N SER A 255 -2.95 -4.03 -7.44
CA SER A 255 -2.69 -5.11 -6.49
C SER A 255 -1.69 -4.68 -5.40
N ALA A 256 -0.67 -3.90 -5.76
CA ALA A 256 0.26 -3.30 -4.81
C ALA A 256 -0.45 -2.38 -3.80
N PHE A 257 -1.39 -1.56 -4.27
CA PHE A 257 -2.15 -0.64 -3.43
C PHE A 257 -3.05 -1.38 -2.44
N LEU A 258 -3.84 -2.34 -2.92
CA LEU A 258 -4.75 -3.12 -2.09
C LEU A 258 -4.00 -3.93 -1.04
N ILE A 259 -2.90 -4.59 -1.41
CA ILE A 259 -2.12 -5.34 -0.43
C ILE A 259 -1.39 -4.42 0.54
N GLY A 260 -0.89 -3.28 0.06
CA GLY A 260 -0.14 -2.34 0.89
C GLY A 260 -1.00 -1.73 1.98
N GLN A 261 -2.22 -1.28 1.64
CA GLN A 261 -3.17 -0.78 2.64
C GLN A 261 -3.52 -1.85 3.68
N ARG A 262 -3.79 -3.09 3.24
CA ARG A 262 -4.04 -4.22 4.15
C ARG A 262 -2.86 -4.49 5.08
N MET A 263 -1.65 -4.45 4.54
CA MET A 263 -0.43 -4.67 5.30
C MET A 263 -0.18 -3.58 6.34
N ASN A 264 -0.49 -2.32 6.02
CA ASN A 264 -0.37 -1.18 6.94
C ASN A 264 -1.47 -1.15 8.00
N ARG A 265 -2.53 -1.97 7.86
CA ARG A 265 -3.74 -2.00 8.69
C ARG A 265 -4.57 -0.74 8.50
N GLU A 266 -5.50 -0.79 7.55
CA GLU A 266 -6.35 0.35 7.19
C GLU A 266 -6.96 1.01 8.43
N THR A 267 -6.94 2.34 8.44
CA THR A 267 -7.57 3.13 9.51
C THR A 267 -9.09 3.17 9.34
N ASP A 268 -9.82 3.49 10.41
CA ASP A 268 -11.27 3.73 10.36
C ASP A 268 -11.66 4.77 9.29
N ARG A 269 -10.77 5.75 9.02
CA ARG A 269 -10.99 6.78 8.00
C ARG A 269 -10.88 6.23 6.58
N GLU A 270 -9.86 5.42 6.32
CA GLU A 270 -9.66 4.75 5.04
C GLU A 270 -10.81 3.76 4.78
N LEU A 271 -11.19 2.97 5.80
CA LEU A 271 -12.31 2.04 5.71
C LEU A 271 -13.64 2.76 5.40
N LYS A 272 -13.89 3.92 6.03
CA LYS A 272 -15.08 4.73 5.72
C LYS A 272 -15.07 5.24 4.28
N ALA A 273 -13.91 5.61 3.74
CA ALA A 273 -13.78 6.02 2.34
C ALA A 273 -14.10 4.88 1.38
N TYR A 274 -13.65 3.65 1.70
CA TYR A 274 -14.03 2.45 0.95
C TYR A 274 -15.55 2.26 0.92
N CYS A 275 -16.22 2.26 2.07
CA CYS A 275 -17.68 2.07 2.14
C CYS A 275 -18.42 3.08 1.26
N LEU A 276 -18.09 4.38 1.37
CA LEU A 276 -18.76 5.42 0.60
C LEU A 276 -18.46 5.34 -0.90
N ALA A 277 -17.23 5.00 -1.30
CA ALA A 277 -16.89 4.82 -2.71
C ALA A 277 -17.67 3.66 -3.36
N PHE A 278 -18.00 2.62 -2.60
CA PHE A 278 -18.86 1.52 -3.06
C PHE A 278 -20.35 1.88 -3.03
N ASP A 279 -20.83 2.56 -1.99
CA ASP A 279 -22.22 2.99 -1.90
C ASP A 279 -22.60 3.98 -3.03
N ASP A 280 -21.71 4.92 -3.35
CA ASP A 280 -21.89 5.86 -4.47
C ASP A 280 -22.04 5.13 -5.83
N GLN A 281 -21.46 3.93 -5.97
CA GLN A 281 -21.64 3.10 -7.17
C GLN A 281 -22.95 2.33 -7.18
N LEU A 282 -23.46 1.92 -6.02
CA LEU A 282 -24.73 1.20 -5.90
C LEU A 282 -25.95 2.12 -6.11
N VAL A 283 -25.80 3.42 -5.83
CA VAL A 283 -26.88 4.42 -6.03
C VAL A 283 -26.93 4.96 -7.47
N GLY A 284 -25.90 4.70 -8.28
CA GLY A 284 -25.76 5.18 -9.66
C GLY A 284 -26.38 4.29 -10.75
N HIS A 285 -27.11 3.23 -10.38
CA HIS A 285 -27.76 2.28 -11.31
C HIS A 285 -29.29 2.31 -11.22
#